data_AF-A0A532CZ71-F1
#
_entry.id   AF-A0A532CZ71-F1
#
_cell.length_a   1.000
_cell.length_b   1.000
_cell.length_c   1.000
_cell.angle_alpha   90.00
_cell.angle_beta   90.00
_cell.angle_gamma   90.00
#
_symmetry.space_group_name_H-M   'P 1'
#
loop_
_entity.id
_entity.type
_entity.pdbx_description
1 polymer ?
#
loop_
_entity_poly.entity_id
_entity_poly.type
_entity_poly.pdbx_seq_one_letter_code
_entity_poly.pdbx_strand_id
1 'polypeptide(L)'
;MFVLDTASLLPGDIVLTAQEAKVSQKIRAYTRSDYSHALLYVAHCSYIHSDRNGVHAGNTQRLLLDNDNQTHVLVLRVSNPDYRARLPYVCDFARTQVGKQYSVVEAAQSLAKRQSVKKATANRQFCSRLVAQSYAYAGIPLVPNPDYCYPGDLHNAHYVAPVENYLRIATAAEIKFAQSPSPIDLQQKITNDITTMTRRLSGEDIQTEEQIVDVILRRPEIDQPLTEYIASTGYFDLWKIDMQKNPWRYNEIDFRALTISSNEKRAAAHQEVVDAEAALDRFRRMFDIYSHLQKIHSRRYLEAYAQLYAELLRVHSNRLTVARAVLADA
;
A
#
# COMPACT_ATOMS: atom_id res chain seq x y z
N MET A 1 19.23 13.37 -5.91
CA MET A 1 17.85 12.86 -5.76
C MET A 1 17.65 11.61 -6.61
N PHE A 2 17.16 10.55 -5.98
CA PHE A 2 17.00 9.23 -6.59
C PHE A 2 15.54 8.77 -6.54
N VAL A 3 15.22 7.80 -7.38
CA VAL A 3 13.97 7.02 -7.34
C VAL A 3 14.31 5.54 -7.33
N LEU A 4 13.38 4.73 -6.84
CA LEU A 4 13.48 3.28 -6.94
C LEU A 4 13.34 2.85 -8.40
N ASP A 5 14.24 1.98 -8.85
CA ASP A 5 14.12 1.37 -10.17
C ASP A 5 13.12 0.22 -10.13
N THR A 6 11.89 0.50 -10.52
CA THR A 6 10.76 -0.45 -10.45
C THR A 6 10.94 -1.67 -11.33
N ALA A 7 11.84 -1.65 -12.33
CA ALA A 7 12.18 -2.82 -13.13
C ALA A 7 12.95 -3.88 -12.34
N SER A 8 13.66 -3.48 -11.28
CA SER A 8 14.40 -4.39 -10.40
C SER A 8 13.57 -4.94 -9.24
N LEU A 9 12.40 -4.34 -8.95
CA LEU A 9 11.61 -4.60 -7.75
C LEU A 9 10.53 -5.66 -7.98
N LEU A 10 10.25 -6.45 -6.95
CA LEU A 10 9.21 -7.48 -6.93
C LEU A 10 8.33 -7.35 -5.69
N PRO A 11 7.02 -7.65 -5.78
CA PRO A 11 6.15 -7.70 -4.62
C PRO A 11 6.74 -8.55 -3.49
N GLY A 12 6.72 -8.01 -2.27
CA GLY A 12 7.39 -8.56 -1.11
C GLY A 12 8.68 -7.81 -0.75
N ASP A 13 9.34 -7.12 -1.69
CA ASP A 13 10.58 -6.42 -1.36
C ASP A 13 10.40 -5.42 -0.20
N ILE A 14 11.36 -5.45 0.71
CA ILE A 14 11.43 -4.55 1.86
C ILE A 14 12.35 -3.40 1.47
N VAL A 15 11.81 -2.19 1.48
CA VAL A 15 12.59 -0.98 1.25
C VAL A 15 12.90 -0.35 2.60
N LEU A 16 14.18 -0.21 2.93
CA LEU A 16 14.65 0.50 4.10
C LEU A 16 15.18 1.87 3.69
N THR A 17 14.77 2.92 4.41
CA THR A 17 15.21 4.29 4.10
C THR A 17 15.62 5.06 5.36
N ALA A 18 16.51 6.01 5.19
CA ALA A 18 16.76 7.11 6.11
C ALA A 18 16.01 8.35 5.60
N GLN A 19 14.95 8.77 6.29
CA GLN A 19 14.41 10.10 5.99
C GLN A 19 15.36 11.19 6.52
N GLU A 20 15.37 12.36 5.92
CA GLU A 20 16.20 13.51 6.35
C GLU A 20 15.70 14.17 7.66
N ALA A 21 14.45 13.90 8.06
CA ALA A 21 13.83 14.57 9.20
C ALA A 21 14.61 14.37 10.52
N LYS A 22 14.62 15.38 11.41
CA LYS A 22 15.26 15.32 12.75
C LYS A 22 14.90 14.07 13.57
N VAL A 23 13.71 13.50 13.34
CA VAL A 23 13.22 12.28 13.99
C VAL A 23 13.97 11.05 13.48
N SER A 24 14.27 11.01 12.19
CA SER A 24 15.05 9.95 11.56
C SER A 24 16.49 9.93 12.06
N GLN A 25 17.14 11.09 12.23
CA GLN A 25 18.48 11.17 12.84
C GLN A 25 18.51 10.55 14.25
N LYS A 26 17.49 10.84 15.08
CA LYS A 26 17.36 10.25 16.43
C LYS A 26 17.14 8.74 16.39
N ILE A 27 16.28 8.25 15.49
CA ILE A 27 16.03 6.81 15.34
C ILE A 27 17.34 6.12 14.96
N ARG A 28 18.06 6.60 13.93
CA ARG A 28 19.33 6.00 13.49
C ARG A 28 20.38 5.94 14.60
N ALA A 29 20.55 7.03 15.33
CA ALA A 29 21.48 7.08 16.46
C ALA A 29 21.10 6.10 17.57
N TYR A 30 19.80 5.99 17.89
CA TYR A 30 19.31 5.11 18.95
C TYR A 30 19.34 3.62 18.57
N THR A 31 19.08 3.30 17.31
CA THR A 31 19.04 1.93 16.79
C THR A 31 20.40 1.47 16.27
N ARG A 32 21.42 2.35 16.24
CA ARG A 32 22.72 2.12 15.61
C ARG A 32 22.58 1.56 14.19
N SER A 33 21.62 2.11 13.44
CA SER A 33 21.26 1.67 12.09
C SER A 33 21.20 2.87 11.18
N ASP A 34 21.62 2.70 9.93
CA ASP A 34 21.50 3.74 8.92
C ASP A 34 20.06 3.95 8.44
N TYR A 35 19.11 3.10 8.88
CA TYR A 35 17.71 3.14 8.45
C TYR A 35 16.76 3.57 9.57
N SER A 36 15.83 4.47 9.24
CA SER A 36 14.80 5.02 10.13
C SER A 36 13.38 4.61 9.77
N HIS A 37 13.18 4.13 8.54
CA HIS A 37 11.87 3.82 7.99
C HIS A 37 11.92 2.53 7.17
N ALA A 38 10.78 1.86 7.10
CA ALA A 38 10.62 0.62 6.36
C ALA A 38 9.29 0.67 5.58
N LEU A 39 9.34 0.22 4.33
CA LEU A 39 8.19 0.11 3.43
C LEU A 39 8.14 -1.30 2.86
N LEU A 40 6.94 -1.79 2.55
CA LEU A 40 6.75 -3.05 1.84
C LEU A 40 6.27 -2.76 0.43
N TYR A 41 7.03 -3.17 -0.59
CA TYR A 41 6.61 -3.09 -1.99
C TYR A 41 5.58 -4.18 -2.28
N VAL A 42 4.39 -3.82 -2.76
CA VAL A 42 3.25 -4.74 -2.85
C VAL A 42 2.72 -4.95 -4.27
N ALA A 43 3.07 -4.07 -5.22
CA ALA A 43 2.75 -4.18 -6.64
C ALA A 43 3.59 -3.19 -7.45
N HIS A 44 3.47 -3.22 -8.78
CA HIS A 44 4.14 -2.27 -9.66
C HIS A 44 3.88 -0.82 -9.21
N CYS A 45 4.97 -0.10 -8.95
CA CYS A 45 4.97 1.27 -8.43
C CYS A 45 4.18 1.48 -7.11
N SER A 46 3.86 0.45 -6.34
CA SER A 46 2.99 0.52 -5.17
C SER A 46 3.62 -0.10 -3.93
N TYR A 47 3.56 0.61 -2.81
CA TYR A 47 4.03 0.14 -1.51
C TYR A 47 3.01 0.43 -0.42
N ILE A 48 3.10 -0.30 0.70
CA ILE A 48 2.41 0.01 1.95
C ILE A 48 3.46 0.35 3.01
N HIS A 49 3.19 1.36 3.83
CA HIS A 49 4.01 1.69 4.99
C HIS A 49 3.16 2.26 6.13
N SER A 50 3.80 2.47 7.28
CA SER A 50 3.21 3.16 8.42
C SER A 50 4.08 4.34 8.82
N ASP A 51 3.52 5.54 8.84
CA ASP A 51 4.16 6.74 9.39
C ASP A 51 3.24 7.41 10.42
N ARG A 52 3.54 8.65 10.83
CA ARG A 52 2.77 9.40 11.83
C ARG A 52 1.27 9.51 11.53
N ASN A 53 0.88 9.44 10.27
CA ASN A 53 -0.51 9.50 9.81
C ASN A 53 -1.18 8.11 9.75
N GLY A 54 -0.50 7.07 10.23
CA GLY A 54 -0.98 5.70 10.24
C GLY A 54 -0.48 4.87 9.04
N VAL A 55 -1.17 3.79 8.74
CA VAL A 55 -0.86 2.89 7.62
C VAL A 55 -1.59 3.32 6.37
N HIS A 56 -0.87 3.44 5.26
CA HIS A 56 -1.42 3.81 3.97
C HIS A 56 -0.58 3.27 2.82
N ALA A 57 -1.17 3.30 1.63
CA ALA A 57 -0.49 3.02 0.39
C ALA A 57 0.29 4.26 -0.08
N GLY A 58 1.35 4.03 -0.85
CA GLY A 58 2.10 5.06 -1.55
C GLY A 58 2.52 4.59 -2.95
N ASN A 59 3.04 5.53 -3.74
CA ASN A 59 3.56 5.27 -5.08
C ASN A 59 5.07 5.51 -5.11
N THR A 60 5.87 4.54 -5.54
CA THR A 60 7.33 4.64 -5.57
C THR A 60 7.84 5.73 -6.51
N GLN A 61 7.10 6.07 -7.57
CA GLN A 61 7.40 7.19 -8.47
C GLN A 61 7.22 8.56 -7.79
N ARG A 62 6.52 8.61 -6.65
CA ARG A 62 6.39 9.80 -5.80
C ARG A 62 7.37 9.81 -4.62
N LEU A 63 8.09 8.71 -4.42
CA LEU A 63 9.08 8.57 -3.36
C LEU A 63 10.44 9.06 -3.85
N LEU A 64 10.70 10.35 -3.64
CA LEU A 64 12.04 10.92 -3.84
C LEU A 64 12.94 10.54 -2.67
N LEU A 65 14.12 10.02 -3.01
CA LEU A 65 15.08 9.52 -2.05
C LEU A 65 16.35 10.37 -2.12
N ASP A 66 16.73 10.91 -0.97
CA ASP A 66 18.08 11.42 -0.79
C ASP A 66 19.01 10.22 -0.55
N ASN A 67 20.04 10.12 -1.37
CA ASN A 67 21.00 9.02 -1.27
C ASN A 67 22.39 9.49 -1.71
N ASP A 68 22.76 10.72 -1.34
CA ASP A 68 24.02 11.34 -1.73
C ASP A 68 25.26 10.50 -1.32
N ASN A 69 25.13 9.63 -0.31
CA ASN A 69 26.20 8.73 0.16
C ASN A 69 25.95 7.23 -0.08
N GLN A 70 24.94 6.83 -0.85
CA GLN A 70 24.57 5.42 -1.11
C GLN A 70 24.23 4.55 0.11
N THR A 71 24.27 5.08 1.34
CA THR A 71 24.03 4.34 2.58
C THR A 71 22.62 4.49 3.13
N HIS A 72 21.78 5.31 2.51
CA HIS A 72 20.50 5.75 3.08
C HIS A 72 19.29 5.00 2.54
N VAL A 73 19.50 4.09 1.58
CA VAL A 73 18.44 3.26 1.01
C VAL A 73 18.97 1.86 0.75
N LEU A 74 18.19 0.85 1.15
CA LEU A 74 18.46 -0.55 0.87
C LEU A 74 17.16 -1.25 0.48
N VAL A 75 17.24 -2.14 -0.50
CA VAL A 75 16.14 -3.05 -0.83
C VAL A 75 16.56 -4.47 -0.50
N LEU A 76 15.70 -5.17 0.24
CA LEU A 76 15.90 -6.55 0.67
C LEU A 76 14.80 -7.42 0.09
N ARG A 77 15.18 -8.60 -0.40
CA ARG A 77 14.26 -9.60 -0.95
C ARG A 77 14.45 -10.92 -0.24
N VAL A 78 13.36 -11.64 -0.02
CA VAL A 78 13.43 -13.01 0.49
C VAL A 78 14.23 -13.89 -0.47
N SER A 79 15.37 -14.37 0.00
CA SER A 79 16.29 -15.22 -0.74
C SER A 79 15.89 -16.69 -0.68
N ASN A 80 15.24 -17.13 0.40
CA ASN A 80 14.78 -18.51 0.56
C ASN A 80 13.63 -18.85 -0.41
N PRO A 81 13.83 -19.80 -1.36
CA PRO A 81 12.80 -20.20 -2.32
C PRO A 81 11.51 -20.73 -1.69
N ASP A 82 11.59 -21.41 -0.54
CA ASP A 82 10.44 -22.04 0.13
C ASP A 82 9.39 -21.01 0.60
N TYR A 83 9.81 -19.76 0.78
CA TYR A 83 8.97 -18.67 1.21
C TYR A 83 8.43 -17.81 0.07
N ARG A 84 8.96 -17.94 -1.16
CA ARG A 84 8.56 -17.09 -2.29
C ARG A 84 7.07 -17.24 -2.64
N ALA A 85 6.55 -18.47 -2.57
CA ALA A 85 5.13 -18.74 -2.82
C ALA A 85 4.19 -18.06 -1.80
N ARG A 86 4.73 -17.59 -0.66
CA ARG A 86 3.94 -16.97 0.42
C ARG A 86 3.91 -15.45 0.35
N LEU A 87 4.73 -14.82 -0.50
CA LEU A 87 4.80 -13.37 -0.66
C LEU A 87 3.45 -12.70 -1.01
N PRO A 88 2.52 -13.34 -1.75
CA PRO A 88 1.17 -12.78 -1.93
C PRO A 88 0.44 -12.54 -0.59
N TYR A 89 0.55 -13.47 0.38
CA TYR A 89 -0.07 -13.32 1.70
C TYR A 89 0.57 -12.21 2.54
N VAL A 90 1.88 -11.99 2.37
CA VAL A 90 2.59 -10.86 3.00
C VAL A 90 2.00 -9.54 2.50
N CYS A 91 1.86 -9.40 1.18
CA CYS A 91 1.34 -8.19 0.55
C CYS A 91 -0.14 -7.96 0.90
N ASP A 92 -0.95 -9.03 0.90
CA ASP A 92 -2.37 -8.94 1.24
C ASP A 92 -2.59 -8.56 2.70
N PHE A 93 -1.83 -9.17 3.64
CA PHE A 93 -1.88 -8.73 5.03
C PHE A 93 -1.56 -7.25 5.15
N ALA A 94 -0.47 -6.76 4.56
CA ALA A 94 -0.11 -5.36 4.64
C ALA A 94 -1.25 -4.42 4.16
N ARG A 95 -1.97 -4.81 3.10
CA ARG A 95 -3.13 -4.06 2.59
C ARG A 95 -4.29 -4.01 3.59
N THR A 96 -4.57 -5.10 4.30
CA THR A 96 -5.63 -5.11 5.35
C THR A 96 -5.33 -4.17 6.51
N GLN A 97 -4.07 -3.76 6.68
CA GLN A 97 -3.67 -2.85 7.75
C GLN A 97 -3.86 -1.38 7.41
N VAL A 98 -4.20 -1.02 6.16
CA VAL A 98 -4.46 0.37 5.75
C VAL A 98 -5.57 0.98 6.61
N GLY A 99 -5.33 2.19 7.12
CA GLY A 99 -6.21 2.91 8.06
C GLY A 99 -5.81 2.81 9.54
N LYS A 100 -4.94 1.86 9.92
CA LYS A 100 -4.48 1.75 11.31
C LYS A 100 -3.67 2.96 11.74
N GLN A 101 -3.92 3.49 12.92
CA GLN A 101 -3.16 4.61 13.48
C GLN A 101 -1.71 4.23 13.86
N TYR A 102 -0.84 5.23 14.00
CA TYR A 102 0.55 5.04 14.41
C TYR A 102 0.71 4.85 15.92
N SER A 103 1.58 3.92 16.34
CA SER A 103 1.91 3.66 17.75
C SER A 103 3.25 4.28 18.15
N VAL A 104 3.23 5.49 18.72
CA VAL A 104 4.46 6.17 19.19
C VAL A 104 5.08 5.44 20.39
N VAL A 105 4.25 5.10 21.38
CA VAL A 105 4.71 4.50 22.64
C VAL A 105 5.37 3.15 22.39
N GLU A 106 4.75 2.29 21.60
CA GLU A 106 5.32 0.96 21.35
C GLU A 106 6.49 1.00 20.39
N ALA A 107 6.54 1.94 19.44
CA ALA A 107 7.73 2.15 18.61
C ALA A 107 8.96 2.52 19.46
N ALA A 108 8.77 3.33 20.53
CA ALA A 108 9.84 3.65 21.47
C ALA A 108 10.27 2.45 22.33
N GLN A 109 9.36 1.50 22.59
CA GLN A 109 9.64 0.31 23.40
C GLN A 109 10.33 -0.82 22.63
N SER A 110 10.44 -0.72 21.30
CA SER A 110 10.98 -1.81 20.46
C SER A 110 12.36 -2.28 20.90
N LEU A 111 13.26 -1.39 21.32
CA LEU A 111 14.60 -1.79 21.76
C LEU A 111 14.58 -2.77 22.94
N ALA A 112 13.75 -2.46 23.93
CA ALA A 112 13.65 -3.25 25.15
C ALA A 112 12.87 -4.57 24.93
N LYS A 113 12.01 -4.61 23.92
CA LYS A 113 11.07 -5.73 23.69
C LYS A 113 11.40 -6.61 22.49
N ARG A 114 12.39 -6.28 21.66
CA ARG A 114 12.71 -7.02 20.42
C ARG A 114 13.11 -8.49 20.59
N GLN A 115 13.57 -8.89 21.77
CA GLN A 115 13.86 -10.29 22.13
C GLN A 115 12.79 -10.89 23.05
N SER A 116 11.72 -10.14 23.35
CA SER A 116 10.65 -10.59 24.22
C SER A 116 9.65 -11.45 23.45
N VAL A 117 9.00 -12.39 24.13
CA VAL A 117 7.80 -13.08 23.62
C VAL A 117 6.51 -12.25 23.80
N LYS A 118 6.59 -11.08 24.45
CA LYS A 118 5.44 -10.20 24.67
C LYS A 118 4.94 -9.64 23.35
N LYS A 119 3.63 -9.76 23.14
CA LYS A 119 2.94 -9.19 22.00
C LYS A 119 2.61 -7.71 22.20
N ALA A 120 2.43 -6.99 21.10
CA ALA A 120 1.88 -5.63 21.13
C ALA A 120 0.48 -5.67 21.73
N THR A 121 0.15 -4.64 22.50
CA THR A 121 -1.20 -4.48 23.08
C THR A 121 -2.02 -3.44 22.33
N ALA A 122 -1.36 -2.54 21.60
CA ALA A 122 -2.07 -1.49 20.86
C ALA A 122 -2.52 -2.02 19.50
N ASN A 123 -3.80 -1.81 19.15
CA ASN A 123 -4.29 -2.00 17.78
C ASN A 123 -3.83 -0.80 16.92
N ARG A 124 -2.52 -0.68 16.70
CA ARG A 124 -1.84 0.39 15.97
C ARG A 124 -0.54 -0.14 15.37
N GLN A 125 0.01 0.56 14.40
CA GLN A 125 1.20 0.13 13.66
C GLN A 125 2.35 1.13 13.75
N PHE A 126 3.54 0.69 13.37
CA PHE A 126 4.65 1.54 12.95
C PHE A 126 5.43 0.83 11.85
N CYS A 127 6.31 1.56 11.15
CA CYS A 127 6.89 1.13 9.87
C CYS A 127 7.47 -0.31 9.89
N SER A 128 8.42 -0.58 10.79
CA SER A 128 9.08 -1.87 10.89
C SER A 128 8.17 -2.98 11.41
N ARG A 129 7.29 -2.69 12.38
CA ARG A 129 6.28 -3.67 12.85
C ARG A 129 5.37 -4.11 11.71
N LEU A 130 4.88 -3.17 10.91
CA LEU A 130 3.99 -3.49 9.81
C LEU A 130 4.65 -4.49 8.85
N VAL A 131 5.90 -4.24 8.47
CA VAL A 131 6.67 -5.16 7.62
C VAL A 131 6.86 -6.51 8.31
N ALA A 132 7.37 -6.52 9.54
CA ALA A 132 7.65 -7.76 10.25
C ALA A 132 6.40 -8.62 10.51
N GLN A 133 5.27 -8.00 10.89
CA GLN A 133 4.00 -8.68 11.07
C GLN A 133 3.43 -9.22 9.75
N SER A 134 3.60 -8.48 8.64
CA SER A 134 3.18 -8.97 7.32
C SER A 134 3.88 -10.27 6.94
N TYR A 135 5.18 -10.33 7.20
CA TYR A 135 5.96 -11.54 6.99
C TYR A 135 5.64 -12.66 7.97
N ALA A 136 5.48 -12.34 9.26
CA ALA A 136 5.11 -13.31 10.29
C ALA A 136 3.72 -13.92 10.03
N TYR A 137 2.76 -13.13 9.53
CA TYR A 137 1.42 -13.61 9.13
C TYR A 137 1.51 -14.68 8.05
N ALA A 138 2.42 -14.53 7.09
CA ALA A 138 2.69 -15.53 6.06
C ALA A 138 3.60 -16.69 6.54
N GLY A 139 3.90 -16.78 7.84
CA GLY A 139 4.77 -17.79 8.42
C GLY A 139 6.25 -17.63 8.04
N ILE A 140 6.70 -16.40 7.79
CA ILE A 140 8.09 -16.05 7.49
C ILE A 140 8.65 -15.23 8.66
N PRO A 141 9.35 -15.84 9.62
CA PRO A 141 9.87 -15.14 10.79
C PRO A 141 11.16 -14.37 10.46
N LEU A 142 11.04 -13.13 9.98
CA LEU A 142 12.19 -12.27 9.67
C LEU A 142 12.98 -11.85 10.91
N VAL A 143 12.28 -11.60 12.01
CA VAL A 143 12.83 -11.12 13.29
C VAL A 143 12.23 -11.91 14.46
N PRO A 144 12.90 -11.97 15.63
CA PRO A 144 12.40 -12.73 16.79
C PRO A 144 11.05 -12.24 17.31
N ASN A 145 10.80 -10.93 17.29
CA ASN A 145 9.53 -10.33 17.69
C ASN A 145 9.01 -9.36 16.61
N PRO A 146 7.97 -9.74 15.84
CA PRO A 146 7.40 -8.88 14.79
C PRO A 146 6.64 -7.67 15.34
N ASP A 147 6.27 -7.67 16.63
CA ASP A 147 5.54 -6.58 17.27
C ASP A 147 6.46 -5.44 17.74
N TYR A 148 7.74 -5.73 17.90
CA TYR A 148 8.74 -4.84 18.48
C TYR A 148 10.09 -5.00 17.75
N CYS A 149 10.26 -4.27 16.66
CA CYS A 149 11.50 -4.28 15.88
C CYS A 149 11.76 -2.89 15.28
N TYR A 150 13.00 -2.61 14.90
CA TYR A 150 13.38 -1.42 14.15
C TYR A 150 13.73 -1.78 12.69
N PRO A 151 13.77 -0.78 11.79
CA PRO A 151 14.28 -0.99 10.43
C PRO A 151 15.67 -1.63 10.38
N GLY A 152 16.55 -1.33 11.34
CA GLY A 152 17.86 -1.98 11.46
C GLY A 152 17.82 -3.47 11.82
N ASP A 153 16.77 -3.93 12.51
CA ASP A 153 16.59 -5.38 12.76
C ASP A 153 16.16 -6.09 11.46
N LEU A 154 15.44 -5.41 10.55
CA LEU A 154 15.10 -5.93 9.22
C LEU A 154 16.30 -5.99 8.28
N HIS A 155 17.24 -5.04 8.41
CA HIS A 155 18.50 -5.08 7.66
C HIS A 155 19.28 -6.39 7.91
N ASN A 156 19.26 -6.86 9.15
CA ASN A 156 19.94 -8.08 9.58
C ASN A 156 18.99 -9.29 9.67
N ALA A 157 17.81 -9.22 9.05
CA ALA A 157 16.80 -10.25 9.16
C ALA A 157 17.24 -11.57 8.50
N HIS A 158 16.66 -12.66 8.98
CA HIS A 158 16.85 -13.97 8.36
C HIS A 158 16.19 -14.03 6.97
N TYR A 159 16.73 -14.87 6.10
CA TYR A 159 16.14 -15.23 4.81
C TYR A 159 16.03 -14.09 3.78
N VAL A 160 16.66 -12.93 4.02
CA VAL A 160 16.67 -11.83 3.05
C VAL A 160 18.07 -11.61 2.50
N ALA A 161 18.14 -11.09 1.28
CA ALA A 161 19.37 -10.65 0.63
C ALA A 161 19.14 -9.28 -0.04
N PRO A 162 20.18 -8.44 -0.17
CA PRO A 162 20.10 -7.21 -0.95
C PRO A 162 19.66 -7.47 -2.40
N VAL A 163 18.81 -6.60 -2.91
CA VAL A 163 18.52 -6.49 -4.35
C VAL A 163 19.59 -5.57 -4.96
N GLU A 164 20.02 -5.84 -6.18
CA GLU A 164 20.95 -4.98 -6.93
C GLU A 164 20.19 -4.04 -7.87
N ASN A 165 20.83 -2.94 -8.28
CA ASN A 165 20.29 -1.99 -9.27
C ASN A 165 18.89 -1.44 -8.90
N TYR A 166 18.62 -1.28 -7.60
CA TYR A 166 17.32 -0.84 -7.08
C TYR A 166 17.13 0.68 -7.08
N LEU A 167 18.15 1.44 -7.46
CA LEU A 167 18.10 2.90 -7.52
C LEU A 167 18.64 3.42 -8.83
N ARG A 168 18.06 4.53 -9.26
CA ARG A 168 18.58 5.36 -10.34
C ARG A 168 18.34 6.83 -10.06
N ILE A 169 19.09 7.67 -10.77
CA ILE A 169 18.92 9.12 -10.72
C ILE A 169 17.53 9.46 -11.27
N ALA A 170 16.81 10.31 -10.54
CA ALA A 170 15.51 10.79 -10.97
C ALA A 170 15.68 11.83 -12.10
N THR A 171 14.89 11.70 -13.15
CA THR A 171 14.81 12.73 -14.20
C THR A 171 14.10 13.98 -13.68
N ALA A 172 14.30 15.13 -14.34
CA ALA A 172 13.59 16.36 -13.99
C ALA A 172 12.06 16.22 -14.07
N ALA A 173 11.57 15.44 -15.04
CA ALA A 173 10.14 15.15 -15.19
C ALA A 173 9.59 14.31 -14.03
N GLU A 174 10.36 13.33 -13.54
CA GLU A 174 9.99 12.50 -12.40
C GLU A 174 10.01 13.27 -11.09
N ILE A 175 10.99 14.15 -10.88
CA ILE A 175 11.02 15.04 -9.71
C ILE A 175 9.77 15.93 -9.70
N LYS A 176 9.46 16.54 -10.85
CA LYS A 176 8.25 17.36 -11.01
C LYS A 176 6.97 16.54 -10.78
N PHE A 177 6.90 15.31 -11.30
CA PHE A 177 5.77 14.42 -11.09
C PHE A 177 5.62 14.05 -9.61
N ALA A 178 6.69 13.67 -8.94
CA ALA A 178 6.69 13.27 -7.54
C ALA A 178 6.17 14.39 -6.63
N GLN A 179 6.52 15.64 -6.93
CA GLN A 179 6.11 16.84 -6.21
C GLN A 179 4.70 17.35 -6.60
N SER A 180 4.07 16.79 -7.63
CA SER A 180 2.72 17.20 -8.04
C SER A 180 1.64 16.69 -7.07
N PRO A 181 0.44 17.30 -7.02
CA PRO A 181 -0.66 16.82 -6.17
C PRO A 181 -0.99 15.34 -6.40
N SER A 182 -0.93 14.56 -5.33
CA SER A 182 -1.11 13.12 -5.31
C SER A 182 -2.54 12.74 -4.94
N PRO A 183 -3.27 12.00 -5.80
CA PRO A 183 -4.57 11.43 -5.44
C PRO A 183 -4.51 10.45 -4.25
N ILE A 184 -3.33 9.87 -4.00
CA ILE A 184 -3.10 8.93 -2.90
C ILE A 184 -3.18 9.66 -1.56
N ASP A 185 -2.71 10.91 -1.49
CA ASP A 185 -2.76 11.72 -0.27
C ASP A 185 -4.22 12.06 0.08
N LEU A 186 -5.04 12.33 -0.95
CA LEU A 186 -6.49 12.53 -0.78
C LEU A 186 -7.15 11.23 -0.29
N GLN A 187 -6.84 10.09 -0.90
CA GLN A 187 -7.36 8.79 -0.48
C GLN A 187 -6.97 8.46 0.98
N GLN A 188 -5.72 8.72 1.37
CA GLN A 188 -5.24 8.56 2.74
C GLN A 188 -6.04 9.42 3.71
N LYS A 189 -6.20 10.71 3.41
CA LYS A 189 -6.98 11.63 4.24
C LYS A 189 -8.41 11.13 4.41
N ILE A 190 -9.09 10.79 3.32
CA ILE A 190 -10.48 10.31 3.37
C ILE A 190 -10.58 9.00 4.17
N THR A 191 -9.67 8.05 3.97
CA THR A 191 -9.67 6.77 4.72
C THR A 191 -9.53 7.00 6.23
N ASN A 192 -8.65 7.91 6.63
CA ASN A 192 -8.47 8.29 8.03
C ASN A 192 -9.69 9.02 8.60
N ASP A 193 -10.32 9.90 7.81
CA ASP A 193 -11.54 10.62 8.18
C ASP A 193 -12.72 9.65 8.38
N ILE A 194 -12.90 8.68 7.48
CA ILE A 194 -13.92 7.63 7.57
C ILE A 194 -13.73 6.82 8.85
N THR A 195 -12.51 6.31 9.09
CA THR A 195 -12.23 5.52 10.30
C THR A 195 -12.47 6.34 11.58
N THR A 196 -12.12 7.63 11.56
CA THR A 196 -12.38 8.55 12.68
C THR A 196 -13.86 8.76 12.91
N MET A 197 -14.65 8.91 11.85
CA MET A 197 -16.10 9.00 11.95
C MET A 197 -16.70 7.71 12.49
N THR A 198 -16.26 6.53 12.03
CA THR A 198 -16.75 5.26 12.56
C THR A 198 -16.45 5.13 14.05
N ARG A 199 -15.25 5.49 14.52
CA ARG A 199 -14.93 5.53 15.97
C ARG A 199 -15.89 6.45 16.73
N ARG A 200 -16.19 7.63 16.18
CA ARG A 200 -17.10 8.59 16.82
C ARG A 200 -18.52 8.04 16.93
N LEU A 201 -19.04 7.41 15.88
CA LEU A 201 -20.40 6.86 15.86
C LEU A 201 -20.53 5.59 16.70
N SER A 202 -19.50 4.74 16.70
CA SER A 202 -19.51 3.48 17.44
C SER A 202 -19.03 3.60 18.89
N GLY A 203 -18.15 4.55 19.21
CA GLY A 203 -17.41 4.53 20.47
C GLY A 203 -16.41 3.38 20.58
N GLU A 204 -16.15 2.66 19.49
CA GLU A 204 -15.24 1.51 19.44
C GLU A 204 -13.87 1.87 18.84
N ASP A 205 -12.84 1.08 19.15
CA ASP A 205 -11.49 1.26 18.65
C ASP A 205 -11.31 0.67 17.23
N ILE A 206 -11.91 1.35 16.26
CA ILE A 206 -11.90 0.95 14.84
C ILE A 206 -10.61 1.39 14.17
N GLN A 207 -9.95 0.50 13.43
CA GLN A 207 -8.64 0.77 12.84
C GLN A 207 -8.49 0.22 11.41
N THR A 208 -9.45 -0.58 10.93
CA THR A 208 -9.41 -1.22 9.61
C THR A 208 -10.80 -1.24 9.00
N GLU A 209 -10.86 -1.38 7.67
CA GLU A 209 -12.10 -1.57 6.92
C GLU A 209 -12.91 -2.78 7.42
N GLU A 210 -12.24 -3.89 7.72
CA GLU A 210 -12.87 -5.11 8.25
C GLU A 210 -13.62 -4.84 9.57
N GLN A 211 -13.04 -4.01 10.44
CA GLN A 211 -13.70 -3.61 11.69
C GLN A 211 -14.87 -2.65 11.45
N ILE A 212 -14.81 -1.82 10.40
CA ILE A 212 -15.96 -0.99 10.00
C ILE A 212 -17.12 -1.90 9.57
N VAL A 213 -16.85 -2.89 8.72
CA VAL A 213 -17.86 -3.86 8.28
C VAL A 213 -18.47 -4.59 9.47
N ASP A 214 -17.66 -5.11 10.40
CA ASP A 214 -18.14 -5.78 11.61
C ASP A 214 -19.07 -4.88 12.45
N VAL A 215 -18.69 -3.61 12.67
CA VAL A 215 -19.55 -2.64 13.35
C VAL A 215 -20.86 -2.42 12.60
N ILE A 216 -20.84 -2.24 11.28
CA ILE A 216 -22.05 -2.03 10.47
C ILE A 216 -23.02 -3.23 10.57
N LEU A 217 -22.48 -4.45 10.64
CA LEU A 217 -23.30 -5.64 10.79
C LEU A 217 -23.95 -5.72 12.18
N ARG A 218 -23.17 -5.45 13.24
CA ARG A 218 -23.62 -5.52 14.64
C ARG A 218 -24.49 -4.34 15.07
N ARG A 219 -24.31 -3.17 14.45
CA ARG A 219 -24.89 -1.88 14.86
C ARG A 219 -25.56 -1.18 13.67
N PRO A 220 -26.76 -1.64 13.28
CA PRO A 220 -27.49 -1.12 12.13
C PRO A 220 -27.73 0.39 12.16
N GLU A 221 -27.82 0.98 13.35
CA GLU A 221 -28.05 2.41 13.54
C GLU A 221 -26.91 3.31 13.03
N ILE A 222 -25.72 2.74 12.83
CA ILE A 222 -24.55 3.45 12.30
C ILE A 222 -24.53 3.43 10.75
N ASP A 223 -25.20 2.46 10.13
CA ASP A 223 -25.15 2.19 8.69
C ASP A 223 -25.45 3.42 7.84
N GLN A 224 -26.62 4.02 8.03
CA GLN A 224 -27.03 5.20 7.27
C GLN A 224 -26.10 6.41 7.51
N PRO A 225 -25.87 6.90 8.74
CA PRO A 225 -25.06 8.10 8.95
C PRO A 225 -23.61 7.91 8.48
N LEU A 226 -23.03 6.72 8.64
CA LEU A 226 -21.68 6.46 8.14
C LEU A 226 -21.65 6.42 6.60
N THR A 227 -22.60 5.74 5.96
CA THR A 227 -22.64 5.64 4.49
C THR A 227 -22.83 7.01 3.84
N GLU A 228 -23.72 7.85 4.39
CA GLU A 228 -23.92 9.22 3.92
C GLU A 228 -22.66 10.08 4.12
N TYR A 229 -21.97 9.91 5.25
CA TYR A 229 -20.69 10.60 5.47
C TYR A 229 -19.65 10.17 4.43
N ILE A 230 -19.46 8.88 4.20
CA ILE A 230 -18.51 8.35 3.21
C ILE A 230 -18.82 8.92 1.82
N ALA A 231 -20.10 8.91 1.42
CA ALA A 231 -20.52 9.50 0.15
C ALA A 231 -20.18 10.99 0.07
N SER A 232 -20.40 11.76 1.15
CA SER A 232 -20.09 13.20 1.18
C SER A 232 -18.59 13.52 1.06
N THR A 233 -17.72 12.56 1.39
CA THR A 233 -16.25 12.72 1.20
C THR A 233 -15.79 12.55 -0.24
N GLY A 234 -16.66 12.01 -1.12
CA GLY A 234 -16.28 11.63 -2.50
C GLY A 234 -15.51 10.31 -2.60
N TYR A 235 -15.44 9.51 -1.53
CA TYR A 235 -14.69 8.24 -1.51
C TYR A 235 -15.08 7.30 -2.65
N PHE A 236 -16.40 7.13 -2.89
CA PHE A 236 -16.94 6.26 -3.94
C PHE A 236 -16.60 6.74 -5.37
N ASP A 237 -16.09 7.96 -5.51
CA ASP A 237 -15.75 8.58 -6.79
C ASP A 237 -14.24 8.77 -7.02
N LEU A 238 -13.38 8.38 -6.06
CA LEU A 238 -11.93 8.58 -6.15
C LEU A 238 -11.30 7.98 -7.41
N TRP A 239 -11.84 6.85 -7.90
CA TRP A 239 -11.37 6.20 -9.13
C TRP A 239 -11.49 7.08 -10.37
N LYS A 240 -12.44 8.03 -10.40
CA LYS A 240 -12.63 8.96 -11.51
C LYS A 240 -11.42 9.88 -11.69
N ILE A 241 -10.70 10.18 -10.62
CA ILE A 241 -9.50 11.02 -10.67
C ILE A 241 -8.42 10.38 -11.55
N ASP A 242 -8.23 9.06 -11.44
CA ASP A 242 -7.25 8.34 -12.27
C ASP A 242 -7.66 8.37 -13.74
N MET A 243 -8.94 8.16 -14.05
CA MET A 243 -9.43 8.25 -15.42
C MET A 243 -9.26 9.64 -16.03
N GLN A 244 -9.50 10.69 -15.24
CA GLN A 244 -9.32 12.08 -15.70
C GLN A 244 -7.84 12.42 -15.92
N LYS A 245 -6.95 11.94 -15.04
CA LYS A 245 -5.50 12.22 -15.14
C LYS A 245 -4.80 11.35 -16.18
N ASN A 246 -5.27 10.14 -16.41
CA ASN A 246 -4.66 9.14 -17.27
C ASN A 246 -5.66 8.58 -18.30
N PRO A 247 -6.29 9.43 -19.14
CA PRO A 247 -7.33 8.98 -20.08
C PRO A 247 -6.84 7.92 -21.07
N TRP A 248 -5.55 7.98 -21.43
CA TRP A 248 -4.88 7.02 -22.32
C TRP A 248 -4.97 5.57 -21.83
N ARG A 249 -5.12 5.32 -20.52
CA ARG A 249 -5.27 3.97 -19.97
C ARG A 249 -6.64 3.35 -20.28
N TYR A 250 -7.59 4.16 -20.71
CA TYR A 250 -8.99 3.80 -20.87
C TYR A 250 -9.53 4.05 -22.29
N ASN A 251 -8.68 4.57 -23.18
CA ASN A 251 -9.01 4.85 -24.57
C ASN A 251 -7.86 4.40 -25.48
N GLU A 252 -8.17 3.53 -26.43
CA GLU A 252 -7.19 2.94 -27.35
C GLU A 252 -6.51 3.99 -28.24
N ILE A 253 -7.27 4.95 -28.77
CA ILE A 253 -6.74 6.01 -29.64
C ILE A 253 -5.73 6.85 -28.86
N ASP A 254 -6.08 7.24 -27.64
CA ASP A 254 -5.21 8.02 -26.77
C ASP A 254 -3.93 7.25 -26.38
N PHE A 255 -4.04 5.94 -26.09
CA PHE A 255 -2.88 5.10 -25.81
C PHE A 255 -1.94 5.05 -27.03
N ARG A 256 -2.47 4.79 -28.22
CA ARG A 256 -1.66 4.73 -29.45
C ARG A 256 -1.01 6.07 -29.78
N ALA A 257 -1.70 7.17 -29.47
CA ALA A 257 -1.24 8.53 -29.68
C ALA A 257 -0.13 8.99 -28.72
N LEU A 258 0.22 8.20 -27.69
CA LEU A 258 1.34 8.53 -26.78
C LEU A 258 2.63 8.80 -27.57
N THR A 259 3.32 9.90 -27.27
CA THR A 259 4.56 10.30 -27.93
C THR A 259 5.78 9.64 -27.29
N ILE A 260 5.81 8.30 -27.33
CA ILE A 260 6.89 7.43 -26.84
C ILE A 260 7.26 6.40 -27.92
N SER A 261 8.40 5.72 -27.79
CA SER A 261 8.83 4.72 -28.77
C SER A 261 7.90 3.51 -28.79
N SER A 262 7.86 2.77 -29.91
CA SER A 262 7.03 1.56 -30.03
C SER A 262 7.39 0.50 -28.98
N ASN A 263 8.67 0.39 -28.60
CA ASN A 263 9.11 -0.50 -27.52
C ASN A 263 8.54 -0.08 -26.17
N GLU A 264 8.57 1.21 -25.84
CA GLU A 264 8.00 1.74 -24.60
C GLU A 264 6.47 1.59 -24.57
N LYS A 265 5.78 1.77 -25.70
CA LYS A 265 4.33 1.50 -25.80
C LYS A 265 4.01 0.04 -25.50
N ARG A 266 4.76 -0.89 -26.10
CA ARG A 266 4.59 -2.34 -25.84
C ARG A 266 4.84 -2.67 -24.38
N ALA A 267 5.92 -2.15 -23.80
CA ALA A 267 6.23 -2.36 -22.38
C ALA A 267 5.14 -1.80 -21.46
N ALA A 268 4.66 -0.59 -21.74
CA ALA A 268 3.55 0.02 -21.00
C ALA A 268 2.27 -0.82 -21.12
N ALA A 269 1.92 -1.26 -22.32
CA ALA A 269 0.72 -2.07 -22.55
C ALA A 269 0.81 -3.44 -21.84
N HIS A 270 1.98 -4.09 -21.86
CA HIS A 270 2.21 -5.32 -21.07
C HIS A 270 2.03 -5.08 -19.57
N GLN A 271 2.59 -3.99 -19.03
CA GLN A 271 2.42 -3.65 -17.62
C GLN A 271 0.97 -3.34 -17.27
N GLU A 272 0.25 -2.63 -18.14
CA GLU A 272 -1.18 -2.33 -17.97
C GLU A 272 -2.03 -3.60 -17.92
N VAL A 273 -1.71 -4.61 -18.74
CA VAL A 273 -2.36 -5.94 -18.68
C VAL A 273 -2.16 -6.59 -17.31
N VAL A 274 -0.90 -6.70 -16.86
CA VAL A 274 -0.56 -7.33 -15.58
C VAL A 274 -1.25 -6.62 -14.40
N ASP A 275 -1.20 -5.30 -14.39
CA ASP A 275 -1.81 -4.50 -13.33
C ASP A 275 -3.34 -4.56 -13.35
N ALA A 276 -3.95 -4.58 -14.54
CA ALA A 276 -5.40 -4.68 -14.68
C ALA A 276 -5.92 -6.06 -14.24
N GLU A 277 -5.25 -7.15 -14.63
CA GLU A 277 -5.59 -8.50 -14.19
C GLU A 277 -5.50 -8.63 -12.67
N ALA A 278 -4.38 -8.19 -12.08
CA ALA A 278 -4.22 -8.23 -10.62
C ALA A 278 -5.27 -7.38 -9.89
N ALA A 279 -5.68 -6.24 -10.46
CA ALA A 279 -6.74 -5.41 -9.90
C ALA A 279 -8.12 -6.08 -10.01
N LEU A 280 -8.44 -6.67 -11.16
CA LEU A 280 -9.70 -7.40 -11.38
C LEU A 280 -9.86 -8.54 -10.38
N ASP A 281 -8.81 -9.32 -10.14
CA ASP A 281 -8.83 -10.42 -9.17
C ASP A 281 -9.15 -9.92 -7.76
N ARG A 282 -8.53 -8.80 -7.34
CA ARG A 282 -8.79 -8.21 -6.02
C ARG A 282 -10.20 -7.66 -5.92
N PHE A 283 -10.63 -6.85 -6.89
CA PHE A 283 -11.94 -6.22 -6.86
C PHE A 283 -13.08 -7.22 -7.01
N ARG A 284 -12.86 -8.34 -7.70
CA ARG A 284 -13.84 -9.44 -7.76
C ARG A 284 -14.09 -10.04 -6.39
N ARG A 285 -13.02 -10.35 -5.64
CA ARG A 285 -13.15 -10.86 -4.26
C ARG A 285 -13.92 -9.90 -3.38
N MET A 286 -13.62 -8.60 -3.46
CA MET A 286 -14.33 -7.60 -2.67
C MET A 286 -15.79 -7.48 -3.10
N PHE A 287 -16.08 -7.41 -4.41
CA PHE A 287 -17.44 -7.40 -4.93
C PHE A 287 -18.25 -8.60 -4.43
N ASP A 288 -17.67 -9.80 -4.49
CA ASP A 288 -18.33 -11.03 -4.03
C ASP A 288 -18.64 -10.97 -2.53
N ILE A 289 -17.69 -10.51 -1.71
CA ILE A 289 -17.87 -10.34 -0.25
C ILE A 289 -19.01 -9.35 0.04
N TYR A 290 -18.95 -8.13 -0.49
CA TYR A 290 -19.97 -7.11 -0.20
C TYR A 290 -21.33 -7.49 -0.77
N SER A 291 -21.39 -8.08 -1.97
CA SER A 291 -22.64 -8.55 -2.57
C SER A 291 -23.26 -9.70 -1.78
N HIS A 292 -22.44 -10.62 -1.26
CA HIS A 292 -22.92 -11.71 -0.42
C HIS A 292 -23.45 -11.19 0.91
N LEU A 293 -22.68 -10.34 1.61
CA LEU A 293 -23.12 -9.74 2.86
C LEU A 293 -24.38 -8.90 2.68
N GLN A 294 -24.50 -8.17 1.56
CA GLN A 294 -25.68 -7.36 1.28
C GLN A 294 -26.95 -8.20 1.14
N LYS A 295 -26.86 -9.39 0.51
CA LYS A 295 -27.99 -10.33 0.40
C LYS A 295 -28.49 -10.82 1.76
N ILE A 296 -27.61 -10.86 2.78
CA ILE A 296 -27.93 -11.39 4.11
C ILE A 296 -28.38 -10.28 5.05
N HIS A 297 -27.72 -9.12 5.03
CA HIS A 297 -27.86 -8.09 6.07
C HIS A 297 -28.54 -6.79 5.62
N SER A 298 -28.76 -6.60 4.31
CA SER A 298 -29.45 -5.44 3.72
C SER A 298 -29.03 -4.10 4.34
N ARG A 299 -27.76 -3.70 4.15
CA ARG A 299 -27.16 -2.46 4.66
C ARG A 299 -26.79 -1.52 3.52
N ARG A 300 -27.03 -0.22 3.69
CA ARG A 300 -26.67 0.80 2.69
C ARG A 300 -25.17 0.84 2.44
N TYR A 301 -24.37 0.63 3.48
CA TYR A 301 -22.92 0.53 3.37
C TYR A 301 -22.50 -0.58 2.41
N LEU A 302 -23.03 -1.79 2.64
CA LEU A 302 -22.67 -2.98 1.85
C LEU A 302 -23.11 -2.83 0.40
N GLU A 303 -24.28 -2.25 0.16
CA GLU A 303 -24.75 -1.89 -1.17
C GLU A 303 -23.82 -0.91 -1.87
N ALA A 304 -23.46 0.21 -1.22
CA ALA A 304 -22.61 1.24 -1.80
C ALA A 304 -21.21 0.69 -2.15
N TYR A 305 -20.62 -0.14 -1.28
CA TYR A 305 -19.35 -0.79 -1.57
C TYR A 305 -19.47 -1.85 -2.68
N ALA A 306 -20.55 -2.64 -2.74
CA ALA A 306 -20.79 -3.56 -3.85
C ALA A 306 -20.89 -2.81 -5.19
N GLN A 307 -21.59 -1.67 -5.22
CA GLN A 307 -21.68 -0.81 -6.40
C GLN A 307 -20.31 -0.22 -6.78
N LEU A 308 -19.53 0.26 -5.81
CA LEU A 308 -18.15 0.72 -6.06
C LEU A 308 -17.31 -0.37 -6.72
N TYR A 309 -17.28 -1.58 -6.16
CA TYR A 309 -16.46 -2.66 -6.73
C TYR A 309 -16.98 -3.16 -8.08
N ALA A 310 -18.28 -3.10 -8.35
CA ALA A 310 -18.83 -3.35 -9.67
C ALA A 310 -18.30 -2.34 -10.71
N GLU A 311 -18.27 -1.04 -10.36
CA GLU A 311 -17.68 -0.01 -11.22
C GLU A 311 -16.18 -0.20 -11.42
N LEU A 312 -15.43 -0.53 -10.36
CA LEU A 312 -14.00 -0.81 -10.47
C LEU A 312 -13.74 -2.03 -11.38
N LEU A 313 -14.55 -3.08 -11.30
CA LEU A 313 -14.47 -4.22 -12.22
C LEU A 313 -14.70 -3.80 -13.67
N ARG A 314 -15.72 -2.97 -13.93
CA ARG A 314 -16.02 -2.45 -15.27
C ARG A 314 -14.86 -1.62 -15.83
N VAL A 315 -14.37 -0.67 -15.04
CA VAL A 315 -13.28 0.26 -15.41
C VAL A 315 -11.99 -0.50 -15.69
N HIS A 316 -11.61 -1.45 -14.84
CA HIS A 316 -10.40 -2.24 -15.04
C HIS A 316 -10.52 -3.29 -16.14
N SER A 317 -11.73 -3.77 -16.45
CA SER A 317 -11.96 -4.61 -17.63
C SER A 317 -11.74 -3.80 -18.91
N ASN A 318 -12.21 -2.55 -18.96
CA ASN A 318 -11.93 -1.66 -20.09
C ASN A 318 -10.42 -1.39 -20.25
N ARG A 319 -9.72 -1.08 -19.14
CA ARG A 319 -8.26 -0.90 -19.12
C ARG A 319 -7.54 -2.12 -19.71
N LEU A 320 -7.95 -3.33 -19.32
CA LEU A 320 -7.40 -4.59 -19.86
C LEU A 320 -7.65 -4.74 -21.36
N THR A 321 -8.87 -4.45 -21.83
CA THR A 321 -9.22 -4.49 -23.25
C THR A 321 -8.36 -3.52 -24.06
N VAL A 322 -8.25 -2.27 -23.62
CA VAL A 322 -7.44 -1.24 -24.28
C VAL A 322 -5.98 -1.65 -24.37
N ALA A 323 -5.38 -2.13 -23.27
CA ALA A 323 -3.99 -2.56 -23.25
C ALA A 323 -3.74 -3.76 -24.19
N ARG A 324 -4.66 -4.73 -24.23
CA ARG A 324 -4.57 -5.89 -25.15
C ARG A 324 -4.70 -5.48 -26.62
N ALA A 325 -5.57 -4.53 -26.94
CA ALA A 325 -5.72 -4.01 -28.30
C ALA A 325 -4.40 -3.37 -28.78
N VAL A 326 -3.76 -2.56 -27.93
CA VAL A 326 -2.46 -1.95 -28.24
C VAL A 326 -1.38 -3.01 -28.48
N LEU A 327 -1.39 -4.12 -27.75
CA LEU A 327 -0.43 -5.23 -27.95
C LEU A 327 -0.69 -6.04 -29.21
N ALA A 328 -1.95 -6.21 -29.62
CA ALA A 328 -2.32 -7.05 -30.77
C ALA A 328 -1.82 -6.49 -32.11
N ASP A 329 -1.64 -5.17 -32.20
CA ASP A 329 -1.17 -4.48 -33.42
C ASP A 329 0.31 -4.08 -33.38
N ALA A 330 1.05 -4.53 -32.35
CA ALA A 330 2.42 -4.07 -32.08
C ALA A 330 3.52 -5.04 -32.52
#